data_AF-A0A2D8ADP4-F1
#
_entry.id   AF-A0A2D8ADP4-F1
#
_cell.length_a   1.000
_cell.length_b   1.000
_cell.length_c   1.000
_cell.angle_alpha   90.00
_cell.angle_beta   90.00
_cell.angle_gamma   90.00
#
_symmetry.space_group_name_H-M   'P 1'
#
loop_
_entity.id
_entity.type
_entity.pdbx_description
1 polymer ?
#
loop_
_entity_poly.entity_id
_entity_poly.type
_entity_poly.pdbx_seq_one_letter_code
_entity_poly.pdbx_strand_id
1 'polypeptide(L)'
;MRFQRAIEGLPDSRYPEIDERGFNHSVPAINGQPASSPVRGNAVSIAHNHTVEIQMVRENIADNATLYATSSDDSIFTVETPEQGKPCATGKKVNLTLNTQFVLGTQPAVAQLEIRYGKPDGPVIACLLVYVMPMLVVNIQPHLVAINDASKPGTAPLIQLDSIAPLVQAIWYNAGVSLNFAKAKMVTFQGSKADYLEFAEVNAVLNTHWQSGHINVYVVQELEDALGYGFSVDDYKGYGIAHPSVFLGLNDSSSGIQRTNDNLYCANDIAHEIGHFFTLRHPSDGPKDNHTWQRFDSWSMRLLMHNWNTTWRDPADTAHNGADWPEFNQFGYGNSPHGPYRGAAIPLKTINPGKRGVDGQCAAARNHIARGAARLYGA
;
A
#
# COMPACT_ATOMS: atom_id res chain seq x y z
N MET A 1 -11.69 21.87 -3.26
CA MET A 1 -11.63 20.80 -4.28
C MET A 1 -10.76 19.70 -3.72
N ARG A 2 -11.04 18.45 -4.10
CA ARG A 2 -10.32 17.27 -3.59
C ARG A 2 -9.95 16.34 -4.72
N PHE A 3 -8.87 15.58 -4.55
CA PHE A 3 -8.48 14.50 -5.44
C PHE A 3 -8.66 13.16 -4.73
N GLN A 4 -9.16 12.16 -5.45
CA GLN A 4 -9.35 10.80 -4.95
C GLN A 4 -9.06 9.79 -6.05
N ARG A 5 -9.04 8.51 -5.65
CA ARG A 5 -9.01 7.39 -6.58
C ARG A 5 -10.21 7.45 -7.53
N ALA A 6 -10.02 7.09 -8.81
CA ALA A 6 -11.09 7.22 -9.81
C ALA A 6 -12.15 6.12 -9.76
N ILE A 7 -11.86 4.99 -9.10
CA ILE A 7 -12.79 3.87 -8.92
C ILE A 7 -12.91 3.48 -7.45
N GLU A 8 -13.97 2.72 -7.17
CA GLU A 8 -14.11 1.90 -5.98
C GLU A 8 -13.77 0.44 -6.32
N GLY A 9 -13.29 -0.32 -5.34
CA GLY A 9 -13.05 -1.76 -5.46
C GLY A 9 -11.59 -2.16 -5.33
N LEU A 10 -11.23 -3.29 -5.96
CA LEU A 10 -9.93 -3.94 -5.82
C LEU A 10 -8.76 -3.00 -6.15
N PRO A 11 -7.58 -3.15 -5.50
CA PRO A 11 -6.36 -2.44 -5.89
C PRO A 11 -6.04 -2.61 -7.38
N ASP A 12 -5.64 -1.52 -8.03
CA ASP A 12 -5.30 -1.52 -9.45
C ASP A 12 -4.26 -0.41 -9.72
N SER A 13 -3.21 -0.79 -10.43
CA SER A 13 -2.12 0.09 -10.86
C SER A 13 -2.58 1.35 -11.62
N ARG A 14 -3.73 1.32 -12.30
CA ARG A 14 -4.27 2.46 -13.06
C ARG A 14 -4.96 3.49 -12.19
N TYR A 15 -5.33 3.15 -10.96
CA TYR A 15 -6.13 4.01 -10.09
C TYR A 15 -5.38 4.20 -8.75
N PRO A 16 -4.33 5.06 -8.73
CA PRO A 16 -3.48 5.23 -7.57
C PRO A 16 -4.24 5.80 -6.38
N GLU A 17 -3.75 5.45 -5.18
CA GLU A 17 -4.19 6.07 -3.94
C GLU A 17 -3.66 7.50 -3.82
N ILE A 18 -4.53 8.39 -3.35
CA ILE A 18 -4.19 9.79 -3.08
C ILE A 18 -3.92 9.97 -1.59
N ASP A 19 -2.72 10.49 -1.28
CA ASP A 19 -2.37 10.94 0.05
C ASP A 19 -2.97 12.33 0.31
N GLU A 20 -4.22 12.32 0.75
CA GLU A 20 -4.99 13.52 1.09
C GLU A 20 -4.71 14.08 2.49
N ARG A 21 -3.74 13.52 3.21
CA ARG A 21 -3.60 13.81 4.63
C ARG A 21 -2.96 15.16 4.94
N GLY A 22 -3.74 16.06 5.52
CA GLY A 22 -3.26 17.30 6.10
C GLY A 22 -2.66 18.29 5.08
N PHE A 23 -2.64 19.56 5.49
CA PHE A 23 -1.99 20.64 4.76
C PHE A 23 -0.63 20.92 5.37
N ASN A 24 0.31 21.41 4.56
CA ASN A 24 1.64 21.84 5.00
C ASN A 24 2.51 20.72 5.61
N HIS A 25 2.37 19.49 5.10
CA HIS A 25 3.30 18.40 5.39
C HIS A 25 4.22 18.18 4.20
N SER A 26 5.49 17.87 4.48
CA SER A 26 6.48 17.50 3.47
C SER A 26 6.32 16.04 3.05
N VAL A 27 6.66 15.74 1.81
CA VAL A 27 7.10 14.41 1.42
C VAL A 27 8.58 14.29 1.83
N PRO A 28 8.98 13.26 2.60
CA PRO A 28 10.36 13.09 3.04
C PRO A 28 11.27 12.76 1.85
N ALA A 29 12.58 12.72 2.09
CA ALA A 29 13.55 12.39 1.06
C ALA A 29 13.35 10.97 0.49
N ILE A 30 13.44 10.83 -0.83
CA ILE A 30 13.21 9.56 -1.55
C ILE A 30 14.37 9.29 -2.52
N ASN A 31 15.13 8.22 -2.28
CA ASN A 31 16.23 7.73 -3.12
C ASN A 31 17.25 8.82 -3.50
N GLY A 32 17.54 9.74 -2.58
CA GLY A 32 18.44 10.87 -2.81
C GLY A 32 17.76 12.15 -3.32
N GLN A 33 16.49 12.09 -3.72
CA GLN A 33 15.66 13.29 -3.88
C GLN A 33 15.46 13.93 -2.50
N PRO A 34 15.74 15.23 -2.33
CA PRO A 34 15.52 15.91 -1.06
C PRO A 34 14.04 15.92 -0.66
N ALA A 35 13.79 16.09 0.63
CA ALA A 35 12.43 16.28 1.12
C ALA A 35 11.78 17.49 0.44
N SER A 36 10.49 17.40 0.14
CA SER A 36 9.75 18.49 -0.46
C SER A 36 9.57 19.64 0.55
N SER A 37 9.38 20.85 0.03
CA SER A 37 8.71 21.88 0.82
C SER A 37 7.33 21.39 1.30
N PRO A 38 6.80 21.92 2.41
CA PRO A 38 5.45 21.66 2.87
C PRO A 38 4.43 21.81 1.74
N VAL A 39 3.70 20.74 1.44
CA VAL A 39 2.75 20.69 0.33
C VAL A 39 1.42 21.26 0.80
N ARG A 40 0.86 22.21 0.05
CA ARG A 40 -0.43 22.85 0.35
C ARG A 40 -1.64 21.98 -0.03
N GLY A 41 -1.48 20.67 -0.18
CA GLY A 41 -2.55 19.80 -0.66
C GLY A 41 -2.20 18.32 -0.69
N ASN A 42 -2.84 17.61 -1.62
CA ASN A 42 -2.73 16.17 -1.78
C ASN A 42 -1.39 15.81 -2.47
N ALA A 43 -0.95 14.57 -2.27
CA ALA A 43 0.17 14.01 -3.01
C ALA A 43 -0.21 12.64 -3.58
N VAL A 44 0.39 12.27 -4.71
CA VAL A 44 0.22 10.96 -5.35
C VAL A 44 1.57 10.48 -5.87
N SER A 45 1.80 9.17 -5.79
CA SER A 45 2.89 8.51 -6.48
C SER A 45 2.33 7.69 -7.63
N ILE A 46 3.02 7.73 -8.77
CA ILE A 46 2.62 7.07 -10.00
C ILE A 46 3.87 6.42 -10.57
N ALA A 47 3.77 5.18 -11.06
CA ALA A 47 4.89 4.56 -11.78
C ALA A 47 5.23 5.36 -13.06
N HIS A 48 6.52 5.40 -13.42
CA HIS A 48 6.97 5.98 -14.70
C HIS A 48 6.48 5.18 -15.91
N ASN A 49 6.36 5.84 -17.07
CA ASN A 49 5.89 5.23 -18.32
C ASN A 49 4.55 4.48 -18.15
N HIS A 50 3.62 5.09 -17.43
CA HIS A 50 2.33 4.51 -17.06
C HIS A 50 1.21 5.52 -17.19
N THR A 51 0.04 5.03 -17.60
CA THR A 51 -1.20 5.80 -17.68
C THR A 51 -2.05 5.52 -16.45
N VAL A 52 -2.49 6.58 -15.79
CA VAL A 52 -3.39 6.46 -14.63
C VAL A 52 -4.60 7.37 -14.74
N GLU A 53 -5.64 7.01 -14.02
CA GLU A 53 -6.82 7.82 -13.82
C GLU A 53 -6.96 8.21 -12.35
N ILE A 54 -7.18 9.49 -12.12
CA ILE A 54 -7.52 10.05 -10.83
C ILE A 54 -8.83 10.81 -10.95
N GLN A 55 -9.54 11.02 -9.85
CA GLN A 55 -10.79 11.77 -9.86
C GLN A 55 -10.67 13.06 -9.07
N MET A 56 -11.05 14.15 -9.70
CA MET A 56 -11.25 15.45 -9.11
C MET A 56 -12.70 15.57 -8.62
N VAL A 57 -12.87 16.08 -7.39
CA VAL A 57 -14.18 16.33 -6.77
C VAL A 57 -14.35 17.82 -6.48
N ARG A 58 -15.46 18.38 -6.96
CA ARG A 58 -15.85 19.78 -6.78
C ARG A 58 -16.60 19.97 -5.46
N GLU A 59 -15.90 20.35 -4.40
CA GLU A 59 -16.53 20.52 -3.08
C GLU A 59 -17.07 21.93 -2.86
N ASN A 60 -16.20 22.95 -2.96
CA ASN A 60 -16.52 24.35 -2.72
C ASN A 60 -16.43 25.19 -4.00
N ILE A 61 -16.88 24.61 -5.12
CA ILE A 61 -16.91 25.25 -6.43
C ILE A 61 -18.11 24.71 -7.21
N ALA A 62 -18.73 25.55 -8.05
CA ALA A 62 -19.88 25.13 -8.84
C ALA A 62 -19.54 23.97 -9.78
N ASP A 63 -20.49 23.04 -9.93
CA ASP A 63 -20.34 21.85 -10.77
C ASP A 63 -20.14 22.18 -12.25
N ASN A 64 -20.63 23.33 -12.69
CA ASN A 64 -20.47 23.85 -14.05
C ASN A 64 -19.33 24.87 -14.20
N ALA A 65 -18.52 25.12 -13.16
CA ALA A 65 -17.39 26.02 -13.29
C ALA A 65 -16.41 25.51 -14.35
N THR A 66 -16.00 26.40 -15.26
CA THR A 66 -15.00 26.10 -16.30
C THR A 66 -13.64 25.91 -15.66
N LEU A 67 -13.14 24.67 -15.66
CA LEU A 67 -11.85 24.29 -15.07
C LEU A 67 -10.94 23.70 -16.14
N TYR A 68 -9.63 23.88 -15.96
CA TYR A 68 -8.60 23.30 -16.83
C TYR A 68 -7.63 22.52 -15.97
N ALA A 69 -7.22 21.35 -16.42
CA ALA A 69 -6.18 20.53 -15.77
C ALA A 69 -4.89 20.65 -16.57
N THR A 70 -3.80 21.03 -15.91
CA THR A 70 -2.48 21.22 -16.55
C THR A 70 -1.39 20.61 -15.69
N SER A 71 -0.33 20.08 -16.32
CA SER A 71 0.91 19.78 -15.60
C SER A 71 1.73 21.06 -15.44
N SER A 72 2.45 21.18 -14.33
CA SER A 72 3.48 22.21 -14.17
C SER A 72 4.75 21.91 -14.98
N ASP A 73 4.94 20.66 -15.40
CA ASP A 73 6.08 20.21 -16.20
C ASP A 73 5.68 18.99 -17.05
N ASP A 74 5.37 19.23 -18.33
CA ASP A 74 4.96 18.20 -19.29
C ASP A 74 6.09 17.20 -19.61
N SER A 75 7.35 17.49 -19.27
CA SER A 75 8.47 16.54 -19.40
C SER A 75 8.47 15.44 -18.34
N ILE A 76 7.64 15.58 -17.30
CA ILE A 76 7.48 14.61 -16.21
C ILE A 76 6.19 13.81 -16.38
N PHE A 77 5.07 14.49 -16.61
CA PHE A 77 3.81 13.86 -16.99
C PHE A 77 2.92 14.85 -17.74
N THR A 78 2.01 14.34 -18.57
CA THR A 78 1.01 15.13 -19.29
C THR A 78 -0.40 14.79 -18.82
N VAL A 79 -1.33 15.72 -19.01
CA VAL A 79 -2.77 15.50 -18.85
C VAL A 79 -3.35 15.12 -20.20
N GLU A 80 -3.84 13.89 -20.34
CA GLU A 80 -4.45 13.40 -21.58
C GLU A 80 -5.95 13.71 -21.63
N THR A 81 -6.64 13.51 -20.50
CA THR A 81 -8.06 13.84 -20.37
C THR A 81 -8.27 14.81 -19.20
N PRO A 82 -8.85 16.01 -19.43
CA PRO A 82 -9.22 16.55 -20.74
C PRO A 82 -7.98 16.84 -21.60
N GLU A 83 -8.16 16.86 -22.92
CA GLU A 83 -7.09 17.26 -23.86
C GLU A 83 -6.53 18.64 -23.48
N GLN A 84 -5.22 18.83 -23.67
CA GLN A 84 -4.53 20.07 -23.32
C GLN A 84 -5.26 21.31 -23.89
N GLY A 85 -5.50 22.30 -23.00
CA GLY A 85 -6.20 23.53 -23.36
C GLY A 85 -7.72 23.39 -23.49
N LYS A 86 -8.29 22.20 -23.29
CA LYS A 86 -9.75 21.98 -23.21
C LYS A 86 -10.24 22.04 -21.77
N PRO A 87 -11.49 22.51 -21.54
CA PRO A 87 -12.07 22.50 -20.22
C PRO A 87 -12.32 21.05 -19.76
N CYS A 88 -12.15 20.83 -18.46
CA CYS A 88 -12.62 19.63 -17.77
C CYS A 88 -14.13 19.47 -17.96
N ALA A 89 -14.62 18.24 -17.92
CA ALA A 89 -16.05 17.97 -17.89
C ALA A 89 -16.75 18.71 -16.74
N THR A 90 -18.02 19.04 -16.95
CA THR A 90 -18.89 19.54 -15.90
C THR A 90 -19.35 18.40 -14.98
N GLY A 91 -19.87 18.75 -13.81
CA GLY A 91 -20.36 17.80 -12.82
C GLY A 91 -19.46 17.68 -11.59
N LYS A 92 -20.02 17.06 -10.55
CA LYS A 92 -19.43 16.97 -9.21
C LYS A 92 -18.08 16.23 -9.20
N LYS A 93 -18.00 15.12 -9.94
CA LYS A 93 -16.84 14.22 -10.05
C LYS A 93 -16.35 14.25 -11.50
N VAL A 94 -15.05 14.42 -11.69
CA VAL A 94 -14.42 14.46 -13.02
C VAL A 94 -13.18 13.57 -13.00
N ASN A 95 -13.12 12.58 -13.89
CA ASN A 95 -11.92 11.77 -14.06
C ASN A 95 -10.91 12.52 -14.91
N LEU A 96 -9.63 12.40 -14.54
CA LEU A 96 -8.48 12.96 -15.23
C LEU A 96 -7.53 11.81 -15.56
N THR A 97 -7.10 11.74 -16.81
CA THR A 97 -6.12 10.75 -17.26
C THR A 97 -4.75 11.41 -17.36
N LEU A 98 -3.76 10.82 -16.70
CA LEU A 98 -2.38 11.30 -16.66
C LEU A 98 -1.48 10.27 -17.33
N ASN A 99 -0.56 10.75 -18.18
CA ASN A 99 0.49 9.93 -18.79
C ASN A 99 1.84 10.36 -18.24
N THR A 100 2.54 9.45 -17.58
CA THR A 100 3.86 9.73 -17.01
C THR A 100 4.98 9.42 -18.00
N GLN A 101 6.03 10.23 -17.96
CA GLN A 101 7.23 10.01 -18.76
C GLN A 101 8.13 8.96 -18.11
N PHE A 102 9.05 8.42 -18.90
CA PHE A 102 10.05 7.50 -18.39
C PHE A 102 11.11 8.23 -17.55
N VAL A 103 11.29 7.79 -16.30
CA VAL A 103 12.31 8.30 -15.38
C VAL A 103 13.47 7.30 -15.26
N LEU A 104 14.71 7.78 -15.39
CA LEU A 104 15.93 6.98 -15.24
C LEU A 104 16.42 6.92 -13.80
N GLY A 105 17.12 5.84 -13.44
CA GLY A 105 17.76 5.68 -12.13
C GLY A 105 16.75 5.33 -11.02
N THR A 106 17.01 5.82 -9.81
CA THR A 106 16.19 5.50 -8.62
C THR A 106 15.44 6.71 -8.06
N GLN A 107 15.81 7.92 -8.48
CA GLN A 107 15.23 9.18 -8.04
C GLN A 107 13.90 9.44 -8.75
N PRO A 108 12.83 9.81 -8.02
CA PRO A 108 11.58 10.21 -8.66
C PRO A 108 11.69 11.58 -9.33
N ALA A 109 10.91 11.78 -10.39
CA ALA A 109 10.63 13.08 -10.95
C ALA A 109 9.37 13.67 -10.29
N VAL A 110 9.30 15.00 -10.14
CA VAL A 110 8.23 15.66 -9.39
C VAL A 110 7.66 16.84 -10.16
N ALA A 111 6.34 16.87 -10.31
CA ALA A 111 5.60 17.98 -10.90
C ALA A 111 4.26 18.16 -10.18
N GLN A 112 3.52 19.20 -10.50
CA GLN A 112 2.18 19.45 -9.96
C GLN A 112 1.14 19.28 -11.05
N LEU A 113 0.07 18.57 -10.71
CA LEU A 113 -1.18 18.70 -11.44
C LEU A 113 -1.91 19.92 -10.87
N GLU A 114 -2.12 20.91 -11.73
CA GLU A 114 -2.74 22.18 -11.39
C GLU A 114 -4.14 22.24 -11.99
N ILE A 115 -5.12 22.60 -11.17
CA ILE A 115 -6.45 22.92 -11.66
C ILE A 115 -6.61 24.44 -11.70
N ARG A 116 -6.90 24.95 -12.89
CA ARG A 116 -7.00 26.38 -13.20
C ARG A 116 -8.43 26.79 -13.49
N TYR A 117 -8.80 27.98 -13.03
CA TYR A 117 -10.16 28.49 -13.16
C TYR A 117 -10.32 29.42 -14.38
N GLY A 118 -11.40 29.23 -15.14
CA GLY A 118 -11.87 30.11 -16.21
C GLY A 118 -11.13 29.98 -17.55
N LYS A 119 -9.81 29.76 -17.54
CA LYS A 119 -8.97 29.61 -18.74
C LYS A 119 -7.74 28.71 -18.49
N PRO A 120 -7.09 28.16 -19.54
CA PRO A 120 -5.94 27.25 -19.40
C PRO A 120 -4.73 27.84 -18.68
N ASP A 121 -4.57 29.17 -18.69
CA ASP A 121 -3.51 29.92 -18.00
C ASP A 121 -4.08 30.72 -16.81
N GLY A 122 -5.25 30.33 -16.31
CA GLY A 122 -5.96 30.99 -15.23
C GLY A 122 -5.29 30.78 -13.86
N PRO A 123 -5.84 31.40 -12.81
CA PRO A 123 -5.36 31.19 -11.45
C PRO A 123 -5.50 29.71 -11.06
N VAL A 124 -4.46 29.16 -10.44
CA VAL A 124 -4.48 27.81 -9.87
C VAL A 124 -5.31 27.82 -8.59
N ILE A 125 -6.35 26.99 -8.55
CA ILE A 125 -7.28 26.89 -7.42
C ILE A 125 -7.15 25.58 -6.64
N ALA A 126 -6.42 24.60 -7.19
CA ALA A 126 -6.05 23.36 -6.52
C ALA A 126 -4.78 22.77 -7.14
N CYS A 127 -3.97 22.11 -6.32
CA CYS A 127 -2.79 21.37 -6.78
C CYS A 127 -2.78 19.96 -6.18
N LEU A 128 -2.28 19.00 -6.96
CA LEU A 128 -1.87 17.67 -6.52
C LEU A 128 -0.39 17.51 -6.82
N LEU A 129 0.42 17.24 -5.80
CA LEU A 129 1.85 16.96 -6.00
C LEU A 129 2.02 15.54 -6.54
N VAL A 130 2.61 15.41 -7.72
CA VAL A 130 2.78 14.14 -8.43
C VAL A 130 4.23 13.73 -8.38
N TYR A 131 4.49 12.55 -7.80
CA TYR A 131 5.79 11.87 -7.88
C TYR A 131 5.72 10.78 -8.94
N VAL A 132 6.49 10.93 -10.02
CA VAL A 132 6.69 9.88 -11.02
C VAL A 132 7.87 9.02 -10.60
N MET A 133 7.58 7.77 -10.24
CA MET A 133 8.51 6.86 -9.60
C MET A 133 9.17 5.93 -10.63
N PRO A 134 10.51 5.88 -10.73
CA PRO A 134 11.16 4.80 -11.46
C PRO A 134 10.94 3.46 -10.74
N MET A 135 10.77 2.37 -11.50
CA MET A 135 10.51 1.05 -10.94
C MET A 135 11.74 0.45 -10.26
N LEU A 136 11.58 0.02 -9.01
CA LEU A 136 12.52 -0.81 -8.28
C LEU A 136 12.03 -2.26 -8.32
N VAL A 137 12.84 -3.16 -8.87
CA VAL A 137 12.48 -4.59 -9.00
C VAL A 137 12.81 -5.34 -7.71
N VAL A 138 11.84 -6.10 -7.21
CA VAL A 138 11.96 -6.95 -6.03
C VAL A 138 11.50 -8.36 -6.38
N ASN A 139 12.34 -9.36 -6.16
CA ASN A 139 12.02 -10.76 -6.45
C ASN A 139 11.39 -11.42 -5.22
N ILE A 140 10.38 -12.24 -5.46
CA ILE A 140 9.62 -12.95 -4.42
C ILE A 140 9.64 -14.44 -4.74
N GLN A 141 9.96 -15.27 -3.75
CA GLN A 141 9.86 -16.73 -3.83
C GLN A 141 8.77 -17.21 -2.87
N PRO A 142 7.59 -17.61 -3.38
CA PRO A 142 6.56 -18.22 -2.55
C PRO A 142 6.90 -19.67 -2.21
N HIS A 143 6.56 -20.08 -0.99
CA HIS A 143 6.63 -21.45 -0.48
C HIS A 143 5.28 -21.81 0.15
N LEU A 144 4.67 -22.91 -0.28
CA LEU A 144 3.45 -23.46 0.31
C LEU A 144 3.87 -24.60 1.23
N VAL A 145 3.73 -24.40 2.54
CA VAL A 145 4.31 -25.26 3.55
C VAL A 145 3.22 -26.13 4.18
N ALA A 146 3.27 -27.44 3.93
CA ALA A 146 2.49 -28.44 4.66
C ALA A 146 3.25 -28.85 5.93
N ILE A 147 2.61 -28.73 7.10
CA ILE A 147 3.23 -28.99 8.40
C ILE A 147 2.67 -30.30 8.94
N ASN A 148 3.51 -31.32 9.02
CA ASN A 148 3.18 -32.61 9.62
C ASN A 148 3.42 -32.57 11.14
N ASP A 149 2.72 -33.42 11.89
CA ASP A 149 3.13 -33.82 13.23
C ASP A 149 3.55 -35.30 13.24
N ALA A 150 3.94 -35.82 14.41
CA ALA A 150 4.41 -37.20 14.54
C ALA A 150 3.33 -38.26 14.22
N SER A 151 2.06 -37.87 14.23
CA SER A 151 0.90 -38.76 14.13
C SER A 151 0.13 -38.65 12.81
N LYS A 152 0.19 -37.50 12.13
CA LYS A 152 -0.53 -37.27 10.88
C LYS A 152 0.19 -36.29 9.94
N PRO A 153 0.01 -36.46 8.61
CA PRO A 153 0.50 -35.49 7.64
C PRO A 153 -0.28 -34.17 7.75
N GLY A 154 0.40 -33.09 7.40
CA GLY A 154 -0.17 -31.77 7.22
C GLY A 154 -0.90 -31.61 5.91
N THR A 155 -1.77 -30.61 5.89
CA THR A 155 -2.56 -30.17 4.75
C THR A 155 -1.82 -29.06 4.02
N ALA A 156 -1.56 -29.26 2.73
CA ALA A 156 -1.02 -28.20 1.88
C ALA A 156 -1.95 -26.96 1.89
N PRO A 157 -1.43 -25.74 2.13
CA PRO A 157 -2.22 -24.51 2.08
C PRO A 157 -2.84 -24.34 0.69
N LEU A 158 -4.17 -24.18 0.65
CA LEU A 158 -4.89 -23.91 -0.59
C LEU A 158 -4.98 -22.41 -0.79
N ILE A 159 -4.13 -21.86 -1.66
CA ILE A 159 -4.08 -20.42 -1.95
C ILE A 159 -3.94 -20.20 -3.46
N GLN A 160 -4.72 -19.26 -4.01
CA GLN A 160 -4.72 -18.94 -5.43
C GLN A 160 -3.67 -17.88 -5.77
N LEU A 161 -2.38 -18.22 -5.65
CA LEU A 161 -1.28 -17.28 -5.86
C LEU A 161 -1.32 -16.57 -7.22
N ASP A 162 -1.77 -17.24 -8.28
CA ASP A 162 -1.91 -16.64 -9.61
C ASP A 162 -2.92 -15.49 -9.65
N SER A 163 -3.96 -15.54 -8.80
CA SER A 163 -4.95 -14.46 -8.65
C SER A 163 -4.54 -13.41 -7.62
N ILE A 164 -3.75 -13.80 -6.63
CA ILE A 164 -3.31 -12.93 -5.53
C ILE A 164 -2.12 -12.07 -5.92
N ALA A 165 -1.12 -12.64 -6.60
CA ALA A 165 0.11 -11.93 -6.97
C ALA A 165 -0.14 -10.64 -7.78
N PRO A 166 -1.05 -10.59 -8.78
CA PRO A 166 -1.39 -9.36 -9.48
C PRO A 166 -1.96 -8.26 -8.56
N LEU A 167 -2.73 -8.63 -7.54
CA LEU A 167 -3.28 -7.67 -6.57
C LEU A 167 -2.17 -7.11 -5.68
N VAL A 168 -1.27 -7.96 -5.16
CA VAL A 168 -0.09 -7.52 -4.39
C VAL A 168 0.78 -6.58 -5.23
N GLN A 169 1.02 -6.93 -6.49
CA GLN A 169 1.75 -6.09 -7.44
C GLN A 169 1.07 -4.73 -7.62
N ALA A 170 -0.25 -4.70 -7.84
CA ALA A 170 -1.00 -3.47 -8.05
C ALA A 170 -0.91 -2.50 -6.84
N ILE A 171 -0.93 -3.02 -5.62
CA ILE A 171 -0.78 -2.24 -4.38
C ILE A 171 0.56 -1.47 -4.38
N TRP A 172 1.65 -2.17 -4.69
CA TRP A 172 3.01 -1.61 -4.63
C TRP A 172 3.42 -0.85 -5.91
N TYR A 173 2.71 -1.07 -7.03
CA TYR A 173 3.09 -0.57 -8.34
C TYR A 173 3.25 0.96 -8.36
N ASN A 174 2.27 1.69 -7.83
CA ASN A 174 2.29 3.15 -7.80
C ASN A 174 3.27 3.74 -6.80
N ALA A 175 3.80 2.94 -5.86
CA ALA A 175 4.99 3.30 -5.08
C ALA A 175 6.30 3.07 -5.86
N GLY A 176 6.20 2.74 -7.15
CA GLY A 176 7.32 2.44 -8.05
C GLY A 176 8.07 1.16 -7.66
N VAL A 177 7.37 0.16 -7.13
CA VAL A 177 7.95 -1.13 -6.75
C VAL A 177 7.34 -2.21 -7.64
N SER A 178 8.18 -2.91 -8.40
CA SER A 178 7.79 -4.01 -9.27
C SER A 178 8.10 -5.32 -8.57
N LEU A 179 7.06 -6.01 -8.11
CA LEU A 179 7.20 -7.31 -7.46
C LEU A 179 7.19 -8.42 -8.49
N ASN A 180 8.24 -9.23 -8.53
CA ASN A 180 8.40 -10.35 -9.45
C ASN A 180 8.24 -11.68 -8.70
N PHE A 181 7.05 -12.29 -8.81
CA PHE A 181 6.75 -13.56 -8.15
C PHE A 181 7.28 -14.73 -8.98
N ALA A 182 8.18 -15.52 -8.38
CA ALA A 182 8.59 -16.80 -8.90
C ALA A 182 7.48 -17.85 -8.73
N LYS A 183 7.61 -18.99 -9.43
CA LYS A 183 6.73 -20.14 -9.22
C LYS A 183 6.80 -20.61 -7.77
N ALA A 184 5.64 -20.83 -7.16
CA ALA A 184 5.55 -21.34 -5.80
C ALA A 184 6.20 -22.72 -5.67
N LYS A 185 6.86 -22.95 -4.54
CA LYS A 185 7.43 -24.25 -4.17
C LYS A 185 6.56 -24.93 -3.13
N MET A 186 6.27 -26.22 -3.33
CA MET A 186 5.68 -27.03 -2.27
C MET A 186 6.78 -27.48 -1.31
N VAL A 187 6.54 -27.29 -0.03
CA VAL A 187 7.46 -27.62 1.05
C VAL A 187 6.72 -28.46 2.09
N THR A 188 7.43 -29.41 2.69
CA THR A 188 6.94 -30.18 3.83
C THR A 188 7.86 -29.97 5.01
N PHE A 189 7.27 -29.67 6.16
CA PHE A 189 7.97 -29.45 7.42
C PHE A 189 7.41 -30.40 8.49
N GLN A 190 8.28 -30.88 9.39
CA GLN A 190 7.89 -31.70 10.53
C GLN A 190 7.88 -30.81 11.78
N GLY A 191 6.68 -30.39 12.19
CA GLY A 191 6.47 -29.57 13.38
C GLY A 191 5.98 -30.38 14.58
N SER A 192 5.71 -29.66 15.67
CA SER A 192 5.09 -30.14 16.91
C SER A 192 3.61 -30.49 16.70
N LYS A 193 2.93 -29.75 15.82
CA LYS A 193 1.48 -29.83 15.57
C LYS A 193 1.20 -29.66 14.08
N ALA A 194 0.43 -30.59 13.51
CA ALA A 194 0.11 -30.51 12.09
C ALA A 194 -0.77 -29.28 11.82
N ASP A 195 -0.57 -28.68 10.65
CA ASP A 195 -1.28 -27.48 10.16
C ASP A 195 -1.05 -26.20 10.99
N TYR A 196 -0.10 -26.19 11.92
CA TYR A 196 0.16 -25.06 12.80
C TYR A 196 1.67 -24.81 12.90
N LEU A 197 2.12 -23.60 12.56
CA LEU A 197 3.52 -23.21 12.74
C LEU A 197 3.69 -22.42 14.04
N GLU A 198 4.40 -23.00 14.99
CA GLU A 198 4.84 -22.26 16.18
C GLU A 198 5.95 -21.27 15.82
N PHE A 199 6.00 -20.14 16.51
CA PHE A 199 7.04 -19.13 16.30
C PHE A 199 8.45 -19.71 16.53
N ALA A 200 8.58 -20.61 17.51
CA ALA A 200 9.83 -21.31 17.81
C ALA A 200 10.33 -22.20 16.64
N GLU A 201 9.45 -22.58 15.72
CA GLU A 201 9.73 -23.46 14.59
C GLU A 201 10.08 -22.73 13.29
N VAL A 202 9.86 -21.40 13.24
CA VAL A 202 10.13 -20.57 12.06
C VAL A 202 11.54 -20.79 11.50
N ASN A 203 12.54 -20.85 12.37
CA ASN A 203 13.93 -21.06 11.95
C ASN A 203 14.15 -22.41 11.27
N ALA A 204 13.44 -23.46 11.68
CA ALA A 204 13.57 -24.77 11.07
C ALA A 204 13.10 -24.74 9.60
N VAL A 205 12.01 -24.02 9.31
CA VAL A 205 11.51 -23.80 7.94
C VAL A 205 12.48 -22.95 7.11
N LEU A 206 12.99 -21.86 7.69
CA LEU A 206 13.91 -20.95 6.99
C LEU A 206 15.23 -21.65 6.62
N ASN A 207 15.82 -22.40 7.54
CA ASN A 207 17.13 -23.01 7.35
C ASN A 207 17.18 -24.03 6.20
N THR A 208 16.04 -24.61 5.80
CA THR A 208 15.98 -25.64 4.76
C THR A 208 15.46 -25.14 3.42
N HIS A 209 14.67 -24.06 3.39
CA HIS A 209 13.94 -23.64 2.19
C HIS A 209 14.16 -22.18 1.80
N TRP A 210 14.93 -21.41 2.56
CA TRP A 210 15.23 -20.02 2.20
C TRP A 210 16.05 -19.93 0.91
N GLN A 211 15.67 -18.99 0.04
CA GLN A 211 16.33 -18.72 -1.23
C GLN A 211 16.94 -17.33 -1.23
N SER A 212 18.25 -17.25 -1.46
CA SER A 212 18.97 -15.99 -1.58
C SER A 212 18.44 -15.11 -2.72
N GLY A 213 18.51 -13.79 -2.54
CA GLY A 213 18.11 -12.82 -3.58
C GLY A 213 16.61 -12.68 -3.78
N HIS A 214 15.80 -13.20 -2.85
CA HIS A 214 14.34 -13.15 -2.88
C HIS A 214 13.78 -12.77 -1.51
N ILE A 215 12.62 -12.10 -1.49
CA ILE A 215 11.72 -12.15 -0.34
C ILE A 215 11.10 -13.54 -0.33
N ASN A 216 11.38 -14.33 0.71
CA ASN A 216 10.79 -15.65 0.86
C ASN A 216 9.44 -15.50 1.58
N VAL A 217 8.36 -15.85 0.89
CA VAL A 217 6.99 -15.78 1.41
C VAL A 217 6.50 -17.19 1.70
N TYR A 218 6.36 -17.54 2.97
CA TYR A 218 5.90 -18.86 3.42
C TYR A 218 4.43 -18.80 3.77
N VAL A 219 3.62 -19.55 3.04
CA VAL A 219 2.19 -19.72 3.34
C VAL A 219 2.03 -21.03 4.10
N VAL A 220 1.33 -20.97 5.23
CA VAL A 220 0.99 -22.11 6.11
C VAL A 220 -0.52 -22.13 6.36
N GLN A 221 -1.03 -23.21 6.95
CA GLN A 221 -2.44 -23.28 7.35
C GLN A 221 -2.74 -22.30 8.50
N GLU A 222 -1.94 -22.30 9.56
CA GLU A 222 -2.13 -21.43 10.73
C GLU A 222 -0.77 -21.01 11.32
N LEU A 223 -0.71 -19.79 11.85
CA LEU A 223 0.46 -19.23 12.54
C LEU A 223 0.12 -19.00 14.03
N GLU A 224 1.12 -19.07 14.89
CA GLU A 224 0.99 -18.70 16.30
C GLU A 224 0.71 -17.20 16.48
N ASP A 225 -0.36 -16.85 17.18
CA ASP A 225 -0.71 -15.49 17.61
C ASP A 225 -0.75 -14.40 16.52
N ALA A 226 -0.82 -14.77 15.23
CA ALA A 226 -0.81 -13.82 14.12
C ALA A 226 -1.45 -14.37 12.84
N LEU A 227 -1.79 -13.46 11.94
CA LEU A 227 -2.23 -13.78 10.58
C LEU A 227 -1.09 -13.72 9.55
N GLY A 228 0.01 -13.08 9.92
CA GLY A 228 1.22 -12.93 9.12
C GLY A 228 2.39 -12.43 9.96
N TYR A 229 3.60 -12.63 9.43
CA TYR A 229 4.81 -12.01 9.95
C TYR A 229 5.63 -11.43 8.79
N GLY A 230 6.29 -10.30 9.03
CA GLY A 230 7.25 -9.72 8.10
C GLY A 230 8.51 -9.31 8.84
N PHE A 231 9.64 -9.89 8.45
CA PHE A 231 10.94 -9.61 9.05
C PHE A 231 11.88 -9.03 8.00
N SER A 232 12.33 -7.80 8.25
CA SER A 232 13.33 -7.11 7.44
C SER A 232 14.75 -7.56 7.83
N VAL A 233 15.74 -7.20 7.00
CA VAL A 233 17.16 -7.36 7.35
C VAL A 233 17.55 -6.57 8.61
N ASP A 234 16.87 -5.45 8.88
CA ASP A 234 17.19 -4.56 9.99
C ASP A 234 16.69 -5.11 11.35
N ASP A 235 15.70 -6.03 11.39
CA ASP A 235 15.04 -6.45 12.62
C ASP A 235 14.98 -7.97 12.88
N TYR A 236 15.09 -8.82 11.86
CA TYR A 236 14.88 -10.27 12.01
C TYR A 236 15.73 -10.90 13.14
N LYS A 237 16.98 -10.45 13.31
CA LYS A 237 17.87 -10.94 14.38
C LYS A 237 17.38 -10.59 15.78
N GLY A 238 16.71 -9.45 15.95
CA GLY A 238 16.11 -9.04 17.22
C GLY A 238 15.02 -9.98 17.70
N TYR A 239 14.42 -10.72 16.77
CA TYR A 239 13.41 -11.75 17.02
C TYR A 239 14.00 -13.16 17.11
N GLY A 240 15.33 -13.31 17.05
CA GLY A 240 15.99 -14.62 17.05
C GLY A 240 15.79 -15.42 15.76
N ILE A 241 15.39 -14.75 14.66
CA ILE A 241 15.13 -15.39 13.37
C ILE A 241 16.44 -15.51 12.56
N ALA A 242 16.57 -16.54 11.74
CA ALA A 242 17.78 -16.88 10.98
C ALA A 242 17.94 -16.05 9.69
N HIS A 243 16.83 -15.69 9.06
CA HIS A 243 16.80 -14.95 7.79
C HIS A 243 15.61 -13.98 7.73
N PRO A 244 15.69 -12.89 6.96
CA PRO A 244 14.54 -12.04 6.67
C PRO A 244 13.54 -12.81 5.79
N SER A 245 12.25 -12.67 6.08
CA SER A 245 11.20 -13.46 5.42
C SER A 245 9.81 -12.90 5.71
N VAL A 246 8.83 -13.38 4.97
CA VAL A 246 7.40 -13.13 5.18
C VAL A 246 6.69 -14.46 5.42
N PHE A 247 5.76 -14.48 6.37
CA PHE A 247 4.86 -15.60 6.66
C PHE A 247 3.41 -15.16 6.53
N LEU A 248 2.55 -16.06 6.07
CA LEU A 248 1.09 -15.88 6.01
C LEU A 248 0.41 -17.16 6.49
N GLY A 249 -0.48 -17.07 7.47
CA GLY A 249 -1.38 -18.16 7.85
C GLY A 249 -2.71 -18.04 7.11
N LEU A 250 -3.33 -19.11 6.63
CA LEU A 250 -4.64 -19.01 5.98
C LEU A 250 -5.80 -18.96 6.98
N ASN A 251 -5.57 -19.50 8.17
CA ASN A 251 -6.57 -19.73 9.20
C ASN A 251 -6.10 -19.11 10.53
N ASP A 252 -7.07 -18.84 11.40
CA ASP A 252 -6.84 -18.65 12.82
C ASP A 252 -8.00 -19.35 13.54
N SER A 253 -7.68 -20.47 14.18
CA SER A 253 -8.68 -21.32 14.85
C SER A 253 -9.27 -20.66 16.09
N SER A 254 -8.56 -19.70 16.70
CA SER A 254 -9.00 -18.99 17.90
C SER A 254 -10.10 -17.96 17.61
N SER A 255 -10.03 -17.33 16.43
CA SER A 255 -10.99 -16.33 15.95
C SER A 255 -11.97 -16.84 14.89
N GLY A 256 -11.79 -18.09 14.42
CA GLY A 256 -12.64 -18.71 13.41
C GLY A 256 -12.41 -18.18 12.00
N ILE A 257 -11.30 -17.48 11.75
CA ILE A 257 -10.94 -16.95 10.43
C ILE A 257 -10.48 -18.08 9.49
N GLN A 258 -10.98 -18.08 8.26
CA GLN A 258 -10.64 -19.03 7.20
C GLN A 258 -10.59 -18.31 5.84
N ARG A 259 -9.38 -18.11 5.29
CA ARG A 259 -9.12 -17.21 4.15
C ARG A 259 -8.69 -17.90 2.86
N THR A 260 -8.77 -19.23 2.82
CA THR A 260 -8.42 -20.06 1.65
C THR A 260 -8.97 -19.54 0.31
N ASN A 261 -10.17 -18.95 0.31
CA ASN A 261 -10.82 -18.41 -0.90
C ASN A 261 -10.92 -16.87 -0.92
N ASP A 262 -10.32 -16.17 0.05
CA ASP A 262 -10.34 -14.71 0.12
C ASP A 262 -9.05 -14.13 -0.48
N ASN A 263 -9.04 -14.04 -1.81
CA ASN A 263 -7.88 -13.58 -2.57
C ASN A 263 -7.51 -12.12 -2.23
N LEU A 264 -8.49 -11.24 -2.00
CA LEU A 264 -8.18 -9.84 -1.72
C LEU A 264 -7.58 -9.69 -0.33
N TYR A 265 -8.14 -10.37 0.68
CA TYR A 265 -7.58 -10.31 2.02
C TYR A 265 -6.16 -10.89 2.04
N CYS A 266 -5.94 -12.05 1.42
CA CYS A 266 -4.60 -12.63 1.31
C CYS A 266 -3.63 -11.69 0.57
N ALA A 267 -4.07 -11.02 -0.49
CA ALA A 267 -3.24 -10.04 -1.20
C ALA A 267 -2.88 -8.82 -0.32
N ASN A 268 -3.84 -8.30 0.44
CA ASN A 268 -3.60 -7.19 1.36
C ASN A 268 -2.59 -7.59 2.43
N ASP A 269 -2.75 -8.77 3.04
CA ASP A 269 -1.86 -9.23 4.10
C ASP A 269 -0.46 -9.56 3.59
N ILE A 270 -0.33 -10.21 2.43
CA ILE A 270 0.99 -10.38 1.80
C ILE A 270 1.64 -9.03 1.52
N ALA A 271 0.89 -8.06 0.98
CA ALA A 271 1.41 -6.71 0.74
C ALA A 271 1.81 -5.99 2.03
N HIS A 272 1.06 -6.19 3.11
CA HIS A 272 1.29 -5.66 4.44
C HIS A 272 2.58 -6.23 5.05
N GLU A 273 2.74 -7.55 5.04
CA GLU A 273 3.93 -8.21 5.56
C GLU A 273 5.19 -7.88 4.73
N ILE A 274 5.03 -7.71 3.41
CA ILE A 274 6.09 -7.13 2.56
C ILE A 274 6.42 -5.70 3.00
N GLY A 275 5.44 -4.93 3.46
CA GLY A 275 5.67 -3.62 4.07
C GLY A 275 6.57 -3.72 5.31
N HIS A 276 6.30 -4.64 6.22
CA HIS A 276 7.19 -4.91 7.36
C HIS A 276 8.59 -5.34 6.92
N PHE A 277 8.69 -6.20 5.90
CA PHE A 277 9.96 -6.57 5.28
C PHE A 277 10.72 -5.34 4.75
N PHE A 278 10.02 -4.34 4.21
CA PHE A 278 10.59 -3.04 3.81
C PHE A 278 10.81 -2.05 4.96
N THR A 279 10.81 -2.51 6.22
CA THR A 279 11.00 -1.73 7.46
C THR A 279 9.83 -0.81 7.83
N LEU A 280 8.66 -1.02 7.22
CA LEU A 280 7.46 -0.28 7.60
C LEU A 280 6.90 -0.81 8.93
N ARG A 281 6.20 0.08 9.63
CA ARG A 281 5.66 -0.17 10.96
C ARG A 281 4.20 0.21 11.01
N HIS A 282 3.48 -0.45 11.90
CA HIS A 282 2.12 -0.10 12.25
C HIS A 282 2.09 1.33 12.80
N PRO A 283 1.11 2.16 12.43
CA PRO A 283 0.94 3.48 13.01
C PRO A 283 0.82 3.49 14.54
N SER A 284 0.42 2.36 15.15
CA SER A 284 0.36 2.21 16.61
C SER A 284 1.69 1.92 17.29
N ASP A 285 2.76 1.55 16.57
CA ASP A 285 4.07 1.13 17.14
C ASP A 285 4.82 2.29 17.81
N GLY A 286 4.19 2.96 18.76
CA GLY A 286 4.69 4.11 19.50
C GLY A 286 4.85 3.83 20.98
N PRO A 287 5.52 4.69 21.75
CA PRO A 287 5.85 4.47 23.17
C PRO A 287 4.64 4.32 24.12
N LYS A 288 3.42 4.42 23.59
CA LYS A 288 2.19 4.02 24.25
C LYS A 288 1.60 2.90 23.41
N ASP A 289 2.20 1.71 23.48
CA ASP A 289 1.70 0.45 22.91
C ASP A 289 0.44 0.00 23.67
N ASN A 290 -0.54 0.90 23.82
CA ASN A 290 -1.87 0.46 24.16
C ASN A 290 -2.56 0.11 22.85
N HIS A 291 -2.90 -1.17 22.71
CA HIS A 291 -3.70 -1.71 21.60
C HIS A 291 -4.99 -0.90 21.33
N THR A 292 -5.37 0.06 22.18
CA THR A 292 -6.47 1.02 22.00
C THR A 292 -6.24 2.10 20.93
N TRP A 293 -5.29 1.97 19.98
CA TRP A 293 -5.20 2.87 18.82
C TRP A 293 -6.34 2.61 17.81
N GLN A 294 -7.57 2.79 18.28
CA GLN A 294 -8.77 2.90 17.47
C GLN A 294 -8.76 4.29 16.84
N ARG A 295 -8.15 4.42 15.67
CA ARG A 295 -8.25 5.67 14.93
C ARG A 295 -9.61 5.75 14.25
N PHE A 296 -10.37 6.77 14.61
CA PHE A 296 -11.70 7.05 14.09
C PHE A 296 -11.64 7.96 12.85
N ASP A 297 -10.67 7.72 11.96
CA ASP A 297 -10.48 8.51 10.75
C ASP A 297 -10.51 7.64 9.49
N SER A 298 -11.00 8.20 8.39
CA SER A 298 -11.14 7.50 7.10
C SER A 298 -9.79 7.17 6.45
N TRP A 299 -8.69 7.75 6.96
CA TRP A 299 -7.36 7.45 6.47
C TRP A 299 -6.85 6.13 7.03
N SER A 300 -7.00 5.87 8.33
CA SER A 300 -6.49 4.63 8.94
C SER A 300 -7.09 3.38 8.31
N MET A 301 -8.32 3.45 7.76
CA MET A 301 -8.94 2.36 7.00
C MET A 301 -8.23 2.06 5.68
N ARG A 302 -7.65 3.09 5.05
CA ARG A 302 -7.05 2.96 3.74
C ARG A 302 -5.61 2.49 3.80
N LEU A 303 -4.98 2.52 4.97
CA LEU A 303 -3.57 2.20 5.11
C LEU A 303 -3.25 0.75 4.83
N LEU A 304 -2.17 0.54 4.08
CA LEU A 304 -1.57 -0.78 3.96
C LEU A 304 -1.07 -1.28 5.32
N MET A 305 -0.29 -0.47 6.05
CA MET A 305 0.18 -0.82 7.41
C MET A 305 -0.89 -0.50 8.45
N HIS A 306 -2.01 -1.22 8.46
CA HIS A 306 -3.08 -1.04 9.45
C HIS A 306 -2.80 -1.81 10.76
N ASN A 307 -3.41 -1.40 11.88
CA ASN A 307 -3.30 -2.12 13.16
C ASN A 307 -4.53 -2.98 13.42
N TRP A 308 -5.71 -2.40 13.16
CA TRP A 308 -7.02 -3.04 13.13
C TRP A 308 -7.93 -2.26 12.19
N ASN A 309 -8.58 -2.95 11.25
CA ASN A 309 -9.48 -2.34 10.26
C ASN A 309 -10.92 -2.27 10.78
N THR A 310 -11.13 -1.62 11.92
CA THR A 310 -12.47 -1.29 12.39
C THR A 310 -12.54 0.20 12.67
N THR A 311 -13.40 0.89 11.91
CA THR A 311 -13.86 2.21 12.31
C THR A 311 -14.94 2.05 13.36
N TRP A 312 -14.88 2.92 14.36
CA TRP A 312 -16.03 3.23 15.18
C TRP A 312 -16.23 4.73 15.05
N ARG A 313 -17.38 5.18 14.57
CA ARG A 313 -17.76 6.58 14.73
C ARG A 313 -18.84 6.59 15.78
N ASP A 314 -18.81 7.57 16.69
CA ASP A 314 -19.99 7.82 17.50
C ASP A 314 -21.14 8.18 16.54
N PRO A 315 -22.25 7.42 16.51
CA PRO A 315 -23.40 7.78 15.68
C PRO A 315 -23.94 9.18 15.97
N ALA A 316 -23.62 9.76 17.14
CA ALA A 316 -23.97 11.11 17.54
C ALA A 316 -23.00 12.20 17.01
N ASP A 317 -21.83 11.84 16.48
CA ASP A 317 -20.92 12.80 15.86
C ASP A 317 -21.57 13.36 14.58
N THR A 318 -22.04 14.60 14.67
CA THR A 318 -22.58 15.33 13.52
C THR A 318 -21.58 15.31 12.37
N ALA A 319 -22.00 14.85 11.19
CA ALA A 319 -21.24 15.08 9.96
C ALA A 319 -20.92 16.58 9.89
N HIS A 320 -19.64 16.94 9.70
CA HIS A 320 -19.29 18.32 9.37
C HIS A 320 -20.21 18.77 8.24
N ASN A 321 -21.03 19.80 8.51
CA ASN A 321 -22.11 20.33 7.65
C ASN A 321 -21.94 20.01 6.15
N GLY A 322 -22.58 18.94 5.72
CA GLY A 322 -22.66 18.50 4.34
C GLY A 322 -23.55 17.26 4.27
N ALA A 323 -24.68 17.35 3.56
CA ALA A 323 -25.57 16.21 3.32
C ALA A 323 -24.90 15.09 2.48
N ASP A 324 -23.72 15.36 1.92
CA ASP A 324 -22.97 14.49 1.02
C ASP A 324 -21.66 14.00 1.64
N TRP A 325 -21.71 13.40 2.83
CA TRP A 325 -20.62 12.60 3.39
C TRP A 325 -21.02 11.11 3.48
N PRO A 326 -21.53 10.47 2.40
CA PRO A 326 -22.32 9.25 2.52
C PRO A 326 -21.48 7.99 2.83
N GLU A 327 -20.16 8.08 2.90
CA GLU A 327 -19.29 6.93 2.66
C GLU A 327 -18.00 6.90 3.50
N PHE A 328 -18.04 7.34 4.76
CA PHE A 328 -16.88 7.26 5.66
C PHE A 328 -16.23 5.86 5.71
N ASN A 329 -17.04 4.80 5.56
CA ASN A 329 -16.60 3.40 5.52
C ASN A 329 -16.43 2.81 4.10
N GLN A 330 -16.74 3.55 3.04
CA GLN A 330 -16.67 3.04 1.65
C GLN A 330 -15.55 3.69 0.83
N PHE A 331 -14.62 4.41 1.48
CA PHE A 331 -13.48 5.05 0.82
C PHE A 331 -12.63 4.05 0.01
N GLY A 332 -12.99 3.91 -1.28
CA GLY A 332 -12.16 3.38 -2.35
C GLY A 332 -12.17 1.86 -2.55
N TYR A 333 -12.54 1.04 -1.56
CA TYR A 333 -12.37 -0.42 -1.66
C TYR A 333 -13.66 -1.24 -1.63
N GLY A 334 -14.77 -0.70 -1.11
CA GLY A 334 -16.07 -1.40 -1.04
C GLY A 334 -16.18 -2.37 0.15
N ASN A 335 -17.07 -3.37 0.05
CA ASN A 335 -17.34 -4.37 1.09
C ASN A 335 -17.08 -5.81 0.62
N SER A 336 -16.61 -6.65 1.55
CA SER A 336 -16.49 -8.10 1.45
C SER A 336 -17.60 -8.79 2.28
N PRO A 337 -17.77 -10.12 2.16
CA PRO A 337 -18.61 -10.91 3.08
C PRO A 337 -18.20 -10.79 4.56
N HIS A 338 -16.97 -10.35 4.83
CA HIS A 338 -16.40 -10.20 6.17
C HIS A 338 -16.36 -8.73 6.64
N GLY A 339 -17.02 -7.81 5.93
CA GLY A 339 -17.06 -6.37 6.22
C GLY A 339 -16.31 -5.52 5.19
N PRO A 340 -16.14 -4.21 5.44
CA PRO A 340 -15.40 -3.31 4.54
C PRO A 340 -14.03 -3.85 4.18
N TYR A 341 -13.64 -3.72 2.90
CA TYR A 341 -12.31 -4.15 2.47
C TYR A 341 -11.22 -3.29 3.11
N ARG A 342 -10.08 -3.95 3.42
CA ARG A 342 -8.85 -3.28 3.87
C ARG A 342 -8.29 -2.46 2.72
N GLY A 343 -7.97 -1.19 2.96
CA GLY A 343 -7.33 -0.40 1.91
C GLY A 343 -5.85 -0.72 1.73
N ALA A 344 -5.26 -0.10 0.72
CA ALA A 344 -3.89 -0.38 0.28
C ALA A 344 -3.07 0.89 0.01
N ALA A 345 -3.45 2.01 0.64
CA ALA A 345 -2.73 3.27 0.55
C ALA A 345 -1.35 3.15 1.22
N ILE A 346 -0.32 3.49 0.45
CA ILE A 346 1.07 3.62 0.88
C ILE A 346 1.37 5.12 0.94
N PRO A 347 1.38 5.74 2.13
CA PRO A 347 1.41 7.19 2.19
C PRO A 347 2.76 7.81 1.81
N LEU A 348 2.70 9.01 1.24
CA LEU A 348 3.86 9.80 0.82
C LEU A 348 4.32 10.79 1.89
N LYS A 349 3.39 11.52 2.49
CA LYS A 349 3.68 12.62 3.41
C LYS A 349 4.14 12.11 4.78
N THR A 350 4.92 12.93 5.47
CA THR A 350 5.26 12.71 6.89
C THR A 350 4.48 13.68 7.76
N ILE A 351 3.57 13.15 8.58
CA ILE A 351 2.72 13.96 9.46
C ILE A 351 3.28 13.99 10.87
N ASN A 352 3.74 12.83 11.34
CA ASN A 352 4.36 12.68 12.65
C ASN A 352 5.88 12.49 12.45
N PRO A 353 6.65 13.58 12.32
CA PRO A 353 8.10 13.47 12.18
C PRO A 353 8.72 12.79 13.42
N GLY A 354 9.73 11.96 13.20
CA GLY A 354 10.48 11.30 14.28
C GLY A 354 10.22 9.80 14.48
N LYS A 355 9.25 9.21 13.78
CA LYS A 355 9.00 7.75 13.80
C LYS A 355 9.24 7.13 12.42
N ARG A 356 10.37 6.44 12.26
CA ARG A 356 10.73 5.75 11.01
C ARG A 356 9.71 4.63 10.73
N GLY A 357 9.28 4.51 9.47
CA GLY A 357 8.43 3.41 9.00
C GLY A 357 6.94 3.56 9.29
N VAL A 358 6.54 4.50 10.15
CA VAL A 358 5.14 4.77 10.50
C VAL A 358 4.47 5.69 9.47
N ASP A 359 5.18 6.76 9.09
CA ASP A 359 4.73 7.79 8.15
C ASP A 359 5.71 7.89 6.98
N GLY A 360 5.29 8.48 5.85
CA GLY A 360 6.10 8.55 4.64
C GLY A 360 6.54 7.16 4.15
N GLN A 361 5.65 6.17 4.25
CA GLN A 361 5.94 4.76 4.02
C GLN A 361 6.48 4.49 2.61
N CYS A 362 5.97 5.21 1.60
CA CYS A 362 6.49 5.11 0.23
C CYS A 362 8.00 5.43 0.20
N ALA A 363 8.40 6.53 0.84
CA ALA A 363 9.80 6.91 0.93
C ALA A 363 10.63 5.91 1.72
N ALA A 364 10.13 5.45 2.88
CA ALA A 364 10.81 4.49 3.73
C ALA A 364 11.09 3.16 2.99
N ALA A 365 10.07 2.60 2.33
CA ALA A 365 10.20 1.37 1.57
C ALA A 365 11.16 1.53 0.39
N ARG A 366 10.99 2.59 -0.42
CA ARG A 366 11.88 2.84 -1.58
C ARG A 366 13.32 3.04 -1.14
N ASN A 367 13.56 3.84 -0.11
CA ASN A 367 14.90 4.07 0.44
C ASN A 367 15.54 2.78 0.96
N HIS A 368 14.75 1.86 1.51
CA HIS A 368 15.26 0.56 1.93
C HIS A 368 15.65 -0.31 0.72
N ILE A 369 14.77 -0.44 -0.28
CA ILE A 369 15.00 -1.21 -1.50
C ILE A 369 16.22 -0.66 -2.28
N ALA A 370 16.35 0.67 -2.38
CA ALA A 370 17.43 1.32 -3.12
C ALA A 370 18.83 1.12 -2.51
N ARG A 371 18.94 0.56 -1.29
CA ARG A 371 20.23 0.16 -0.70
C ARG A 371 20.84 -1.08 -1.37
N GLY A 372 20.08 -1.75 -2.24
CA GLY A 372 20.54 -2.89 -3.03
C GLY A 372 20.28 -4.25 -2.41
N ALA A 373 20.50 -5.29 -3.21
CA ALA A 373 20.09 -6.66 -2.92
C ALA A 373 20.61 -7.21 -1.58
N ALA A 374 21.86 -6.92 -1.21
CA ALA A 374 22.45 -7.40 0.05
C ALA A 374 21.75 -6.83 1.31
N ARG A 375 21.22 -5.60 1.21
CA ARG A 375 20.49 -4.95 2.31
C ARG A 375 19.01 -5.29 2.31
N LEU A 376 18.47 -5.67 1.16
CA LEU A 376 17.08 -6.06 1.03
C LEU A 376 16.85 -7.52 1.42
N TYR A 377 17.63 -8.45 0.85
CA TYR A 377 17.40 -9.89 1.01
C TYR A 377 18.23 -10.52 2.14
N GLY A 378 19.22 -9.81 2.67
CA GLY A 378 20.22 -10.41 3.56
C GLY A 378 21.34 -11.10 2.77
N ALA A 379 22.37 -11.53 3.49
CA ALA A 379 23.53 -12.25 2.95
C ALA A 379 23.37 -13.75 3.13
#